data_AF-A0A088GFM0-F1
#
_entry.id   AF-A0A088GFM0-F1
#
_cell.length_a   1.000
_cell.length_b   1.000
_cell.length_c   1.000
_cell.angle_alpha   90.00
_cell.angle_beta   90.00
_cell.angle_gamma   90.00
#
_symmetry.space_group_name_H-M   'P 1'
#
loop_
_entity.id
_entity.type
_entity.pdbx_description
1 polymer ?
#
loop_
_entity_poly.entity_id
_entity_poly.type
_entity_poly.pdbx_seq_one_letter_code
_entity_poly.pdbx_strand_id
1 'polypeptide(L)'
;MSILILLAIILGLIAIMAFAASMGSSSNGDVSSNVVLRHPSLEITENVSLGFSATTFFFGSIVMFMRKDFQNAIKYLFIKVVFAIALILCYSMPMAYVETTNVLLFYVCVLSFLFHLALGAYYDRAYASSLISLGYVPSTSEDEKMLILTKVKIK
;
A
#
# COMPACT_ATOMS: atom_id res chain seq x y z
N MET A 1 -10.13 28.23 -11.96
CA MET A 1 -10.17 27.00 -11.12
C MET A 1 -11.35 27.15 -10.17
N SER A 2 -12.31 26.24 -10.17
CA SER A 2 -13.51 26.38 -9.33
C SER A 2 -13.14 26.25 -7.85
N ILE A 3 -13.82 27.00 -6.98
CA ILE A 3 -13.64 26.97 -5.51
C ILE A 3 -13.72 25.53 -4.97
N LEU A 4 -14.56 24.69 -5.58
CA LEU A 4 -14.72 23.28 -5.25
C LEU A 4 -13.44 22.45 -5.45
N ILE A 5 -12.68 22.69 -6.52
CA ILE A 5 -11.42 21.97 -6.77
C ILE A 5 -10.37 22.36 -5.72
N LEU A 6 -10.29 23.66 -5.38
CA LEU A 6 -9.37 24.15 -4.36
C LEU A 6 -9.71 23.54 -2.98
N LEU A 7 -11.00 23.48 -2.64
CA LEU A 7 -11.47 22.87 -1.39
C LEU A 7 -11.13 21.38 -1.33
N ALA A 8 -11.30 20.66 -2.44
CA ALA A 8 -10.99 19.23 -2.51
C ALA A 8 -9.49 18.95 -2.36
N ILE A 9 -8.62 19.80 -2.95
CA ILE A 9 -7.17 19.72 -2.76
C ILE A 9 -6.80 19.97 -1.30
N ILE A 10 -7.36 21.01 -0.68
CA ILE A 10 -7.11 21.34 0.73
C ILE A 10 -7.55 20.19 1.65
N LEU A 11 -8.74 19.64 1.43
CA LEU A 11 -9.24 18.49 2.21
C LEU A 11 -8.38 17.25 2.01
N GLY A 12 -7.92 16.99 0.78
CA GLY A 12 -6.98 15.90 0.50
C GLY A 12 -5.65 16.07 1.22
N LEU A 13 -5.10 17.29 1.23
CA LEU A 13 -3.87 17.61 1.97
C LEU A 13 -4.06 17.47 3.49
N ILE A 14 -5.19 17.94 4.02
CA ILE A 14 -5.53 17.77 5.44
C ILE A 14 -5.66 16.28 5.79
N ALA A 15 -6.31 15.47 4.95
CA ALA A 15 -6.42 14.03 5.17
C ALA A 15 -5.05 13.35 5.15
N ILE A 16 -4.16 13.72 4.22
CA ILE A 16 -2.77 13.23 4.17
C ILE A 16 -2.00 13.63 5.42
N MET A 17 -2.11 14.89 5.86
CA MET A 17 -1.42 15.38 7.06
C MET A 17 -1.96 14.74 8.34
N ALA A 18 -3.28 14.58 8.47
CA ALA A 18 -3.91 13.90 9.60
C ALA A 18 -3.53 12.42 9.64
N PHE A 19 -3.49 11.77 8.48
CA PHE A 19 -3.02 10.40 8.35
C PHE A 19 -1.53 10.28 8.73
N ALA A 20 -0.67 11.16 8.21
CA ALA A 20 0.75 11.20 8.56
C ALA A 20 0.98 11.48 10.06
N ALA A 21 0.20 12.37 10.66
CA ALA A 21 0.24 12.64 12.10
C ALA A 21 -0.22 11.43 12.93
N SER A 22 -1.25 10.70 12.48
CA SER A 22 -1.70 9.47 13.14
C SER A 22 -0.65 8.37 13.10
N MET A 23 0.15 8.32 12.02
CA MET A 23 1.24 7.36 11.85
C MET A 23 2.45 7.67 12.74
N GLY A 24 2.70 8.94 13.05
CA GLY A 24 3.81 9.37 13.91
C GLY A 24 3.57 9.21 15.41
N SER A 25 2.34 8.86 15.83
CA SER A 25 1.93 8.83 17.25
C SER A 25 2.12 7.48 17.95
N SER A 26 2.67 6.45 17.29
CA SER A 26 2.96 5.15 17.92
C SER A 26 4.31 5.20 18.64
N SER A 27 4.42 6.02 19.68
CA SER A 27 5.63 6.14 20.53
C SER A 27 5.42 5.72 21.99
N ASN A 28 4.23 5.25 22.37
CA ASN A 28 3.97 4.80 23.74
C ASN A 28 3.42 3.37 23.75
N GLY A 29 4.32 2.39 23.82
CA GLY A 29 4.03 1.03 24.32
C GLY A 29 3.14 0.13 23.47
N ASP A 30 2.75 0.54 22.26
CA ASP A 30 2.02 -0.33 21.34
C ASP A 30 2.91 -1.51 20.97
N VAL A 31 2.39 -2.72 21.21
CA VAL A 31 2.98 -3.99 20.79
C VAL A 31 3.41 -3.84 19.34
N SER A 32 4.71 -3.69 19.12
CA SER A 32 5.30 -3.57 17.81
C SER A 32 4.77 -4.74 16.99
N SER A 33 3.91 -4.47 16.00
CA SER A 33 3.33 -5.49 15.12
C SER A 33 4.36 -6.03 14.13
N ASN A 34 5.62 -6.01 14.53
CA ASN A 34 6.75 -6.53 13.81
C ASN A 34 6.86 -8.01 14.16
N VAL A 35 6.82 -8.82 13.12
CA VAL A 35 6.91 -10.27 13.22
C VAL A 35 8.24 -10.70 12.63
N VAL A 36 8.97 -11.54 13.36
CA VAL A 36 10.24 -12.08 12.88
C VAL A 36 10.00 -13.44 12.24
N LEU A 37 10.24 -13.51 10.93
CA LEU A 37 10.16 -14.73 10.14
C LEU A 37 11.56 -15.27 9.88
N ARG A 38 11.77 -16.57 10.09
CA ARG A 38 13.05 -17.25 9.85
C ARG A 38 12.91 -18.34 8.79
N HIS A 39 13.88 -18.44 7.89
CA HIS A 39 13.97 -19.58 6.98
C HIS A 39 14.85 -20.68 7.60
N PRO A 40 14.31 -21.90 7.89
CA PRO A 40 15.06 -22.93 8.62
C PRO A 40 16.35 -23.38 7.93
N SER A 41 16.36 -23.45 6.60
CA SER A 41 17.51 -23.96 5.83
C SER A 41 18.50 -22.91 5.33
N LEU A 42 18.13 -21.62 5.36
CA LEU A 42 18.97 -20.54 4.84
C LEU A 42 19.56 -19.67 5.95
N GLU A 43 19.12 -19.86 7.20
CA GLU A 43 19.49 -19.03 8.36
C GLU A 43 19.22 -17.51 8.18
N ILE A 44 18.40 -17.14 7.19
CA ILE A 44 17.96 -15.77 6.97
C ILE A 44 16.80 -15.46 7.90
N THR A 45 16.83 -14.27 8.50
CA THR A 45 15.74 -13.72 9.31
C THR A 45 15.24 -12.44 8.66
N GLU A 46 13.93 -12.30 8.57
CA GLU A 46 13.24 -11.16 7.99
C GLU A 46 12.30 -10.56 9.04
N ASN A 47 12.39 -9.25 9.22
CA ASN A 47 11.51 -8.51 10.13
C ASN A 47 10.40 -7.84 9.32
N VAL A 48 9.16 -8.25 9.55
CA VAL A 48 8.00 -7.80 8.79
C VAL A 48 7.04 -7.04 9.70
N SER A 49 6.82 -5.76 9.40
CA SER A 49 5.78 -4.98 10.07
C SER A 49 4.41 -5.32 9.50
N LEU A 50 3.48 -5.86 10.27
CA LEU A 50 2.13 -6.23 9.79
C LEU A 50 1.14 -5.05 9.75
N GLY A 51 1.64 -3.85 10.08
CA GLY A 51 0.89 -2.61 10.11
C GLY A 51 0.78 -1.93 8.75
N PHE A 52 0.48 -0.64 8.77
CA PHE A 52 0.46 0.17 7.55
C PHE A 52 1.88 0.54 7.12
N SER A 53 2.17 0.29 5.86
CA SER A 53 3.45 0.53 5.23
C SER A 53 3.49 1.91 4.58
N ALA A 54 3.97 2.92 5.32
CA ALA A 54 4.12 4.28 4.78
C ALA A 54 5.03 4.31 3.54
N THR A 55 6.10 3.52 3.55
CA THR A 55 6.99 3.38 2.38
C THR A 55 6.24 2.82 1.17
N THR A 56 5.42 1.77 1.34
CA THR A 56 4.64 1.22 0.23
C THR A 56 3.56 2.17 -0.25
N PHE A 57 2.94 2.94 0.65
CA PHE A 57 1.98 3.97 0.29
C PHE A 57 2.57 5.02 -0.65
N PHE A 58 3.75 5.57 -0.31
CA PHE A 58 4.38 6.63 -1.11
C PHE A 58 5.13 6.10 -2.35
N PHE A 59 5.87 4.99 -2.20
CA PHE A 59 6.78 4.49 -3.25
C PHE A 59 6.19 3.32 -4.06
N GLY A 60 5.07 2.73 -3.62
CA GLY A 60 4.35 1.68 -4.34
C GLY A 60 5.22 0.47 -4.70
N SER A 61 5.25 0.12 -5.99
CA SER A 61 5.95 -1.05 -6.52
C SER A 61 7.48 -0.99 -6.35
N ILE A 62 8.08 0.18 -6.16
CA ILE A 62 9.53 0.31 -5.94
C ILE A 62 9.95 -0.44 -4.68
N VAL A 63 9.17 -0.32 -3.59
CA VAL A 63 9.44 -1.03 -2.32
C VAL A 63 9.44 -2.54 -2.53
N MET A 64 8.53 -3.03 -3.36
CA MET A 64 8.38 -4.45 -3.64
C MET A 64 9.58 -5.00 -4.41
N PHE A 65 10.10 -4.22 -5.38
CA PHE A 65 11.35 -4.55 -6.06
C PHE A 65 12.54 -4.56 -5.10
N MET A 66 12.62 -3.60 -4.18
CA MET A 66 13.68 -3.58 -3.16
C MET A 66 13.62 -4.80 -2.23
N ARG A 67 12.40 -5.28 -1.92
CA ARG A 67 12.17 -6.52 -1.14
C ARG A 67 12.27 -7.81 -1.97
N LYS A 68 12.66 -7.71 -3.25
CA LYS A 68 12.78 -8.82 -4.21
C LYS A 68 11.46 -9.60 -4.40
N ASP A 69 10.32 -9.00 -4.09
CA ASP A 69 8.99 -9.57 -4.30
C ASP A 69 8.49 -9.24 -5.72
N PHE A 70 9.16 -9.84 -6.70
CA PHE A 70 8.93 -9.54 -8.11
C PHE A 70 7.51 -9.89 -8.56
N GLN A 71 6.91 -10.95 -8.01
CA GLN A 71 5.57 -11.38 -8.41
C GLN A 71 4.52 -10.33 -8.04
N ASN A 72 4.56 -9.81 -6.81
CA ASN A 72 3.65 -8.75 -6.43
C ASN A 72 4.02 -7.44 -7.13
N ALA A 73 5.30 -7.09 -7.20
CA ALA A 73 5.76 -5.88 -7.90
C ALA A 73 5.23 -5.78 -9.34
N ILE A 74 5.30 -6.88 -10.11
CA ILE A 74 4.80 -6.94 -11.49
C ILE A 74 3.27 -6.80 -11.54
N LYS A 75 2.53 -7.50 -10.67
CA LYS A 75 1.06 -7.37 -10.61
C LYS A 75 0.63 -5.93 -10.34
N TYR A 76 1.27 -5.26 -9.38
CA TYR A 76 0.97 -3.87 -9.06
C TYR A 76 1.42 -2.89 -10.14
N LEU A 77 2.56 -3.14 -10.78
CA LEU A 77 3.01 -2.34 -11.92
C LEU A 77 2.02 -2.44 -13.08
N PHE A 78 1.52 -3.64 -13.38
CA PHE A 78 0.51 -3.85 -14.42
C PHE A 78 -0.76 -3.03 -14.15
N ILE A 79 -1.27 -3.05 -12.91
CA ILE A 79 -2.42 -2.23 -12.50
C ILE A 79 -2.14 -0.74 -12.74
N LYS A 80 -0.94 -0.24 -12.38
CA LYS A 80 -0.55 1.16 -12.62
C LYS A 80 -0.50 1.50 -14.11
N VAL A 81 0.03 0.61 -14.95
CA VAL A 81 0.10 0.81 -16.41
C VAL A 81 -1.30 0.86 -17.01
N VAL A 82 -2.19 -0.07 -16.66
CA VAL A 82 -3.58 -0.07 -17.12
C VAL A 82 -4.29 1.24 -16.73
N PHE A 83 -4.09 1.68 -15.49
CA PHE A 83 -4.66 2.94 -15.02
C PHE A 83 -4.11 4.17 -15.75
N ALA A 84 -2.80 4.20 -16.02
CA ALA A 84 -2.16 5.28 -16.78
C ALA A 84 -2.68 5.33 -18.24
N ILE A 85 -2.85 4.17 -18.89
CA ILE A 85 -3.42 4.11 -20.24
C ILE A 85 -4.86 4.62 -20.24
N ALA A 86 -5.68 4.20 -19.28
CA ALA A 86 -7.06 4.68 -19.14
C ALA A 86 -7.12 6.20 -18.98
N LEU A 87 -6.20 6.78 -18.19
CA LEU A 87 -6.03 8.22 -18.05
C LEU A 87 -5.67 8.91 -19.36
N ILE A 88 -4.67 8.38 -20.09
CA ILE A 88 -4.25 8.95 -21.38
C ILE A 88 -5.42 8.93 -22.37
N LEU A 89 -6.15 7.81 -22.46
CA LEU A 89 -7.32 7.68 -23.33
C LEU A 89 -8.40 8.68 -22.96
N CYS A 90 -8.68 8.86 -21.67
CA CYS A 90 -9.62 9.87 -21.17
C CYS A 90 -9.22 11.29 -21.57
N TYR A 91 -7.92 11.63 -21.49
CA TYR A 91 -7.42 12.95 -21.89
C TYR A 91 -7.40 13.17 -23.40
N SER A 92 -7.31 12.10 -24.19
CA SER A 92 -7.29 12.18 -25.66
C SER A 92 -8.67 12.41 -26.29
N MET A 93 -9.76 12.34 -25.52
CA MET A 93 -11.10 12.57 -26.04
C MET A 93 -11.33 14.06 -26.39
N PRO A 94 -11.99 14.36 -27.52
CA PRO A 94 -12.16 15.74 -28.00
C PRO A 94 -12.91 16.62 -26.99
N MET A 95 -12.46 17.88 -26.89
CA MET A 95 -12.82 18.93 -25.93
C MET A 95 -14.30 19.35 -25.88
N ALA A 96 -15.23 18.63 -26.53
CA ALA A 96 -16.67 18.91 -26.42
C ALA A 96 -17.23 18.64 -25.00
N TYR A 97 -16.41 18.12 -24.08
CA TYR A 97 -16.79 17.54 -22.79
C TYR A 97 -15.99 18.09 -21.59
N VAL A 98 -15.49 19.34 -21.68
CA VAL A 98 -14.57 19.93 -20.67
C VAL A 98 -15.09 19.82 -19.23
N GLU A 99 -16.40 20.02 -19.00
CA GLU A 99 -16.97 19.94 -17.65
C GLU A 99 -16.93 18.50 -17.10
N THR A 100 -17.25 17.51 -17.92
CA THR A 100 -17.19 16.09 -17.55
C THR A 100 -15.75 15.59 -17.37
N THR A 101 -14.78 16.13 -18.10
CA THR A 101 -13.36 15.75 -17.97
C THR A 101 -12.80 16.10 -16.59
N ASN A 102 -13.15 17.26 -16.03
CA ASN A 102 -12.69 17.68 -14.70
C ASN A 102 -13.24 16.78 -13.58
N VAL A 103 -14.51 16.38 -13.71
CA VAL A 103 -15.15 15.47 -12.74
C VAL A 103 -14.50 14.09 -12.80
N LEU A 104 -14.27 13.56 -14.02
CA LEU A 104 -13.62 12.26 -14.20
C LEU A 104 -12.18 12.25 -13.68
N LEU A 105 -11.42 13.31 -13.93
CA LEU A 105 -10.07 13.47 -13.37
C LEU A 105 -10.09 13.46 -11.84
N PHE A 106 -11.02 14.17 -11.22
CA PHE A 106 -11.17 14.18 -9.78
C PHE A 106 -11.44 12.76 -9.23
N TYR A 107 -12.36 12.02 -9.83
CA TYR A 107 -12.63 10.63 -9.45
C TYR A 107 -11.40 9.74 -9.60
N VAL A 108 -10.65 9.89 -10.68
CA VAL A 108 -9.40 9.16 -10.90
C VAL A 108 -8.38 9.48 -9.80
N CYS A 109 -8.19 10.76 -9.45
CA CYS A 109 -7.28 11.15 -8.38
C CYS A 109 -7.68 10.52 -7.03
N VAL A 110 -8.97 10.59 -6.68
CA VAL A 110 -9.48 9.98 -5.44
C VAL A 110 -9.29 8.46 -5.45
N LEU A 111 -9.62 7.79 -6.55
CA LEU A 111 -9.49 6.34 -6.66
C LEU A 111 -8.01 5.91 -6.59
N SER A 112 -7.11 6.67 -7.23
CA SER A 112 -5.67 6.43 -7.17
C SER A 112 -5.13 6.58 -5.74
N PHE A 113 -5.59 7.60 -5.01
CA PHE A 113 -5.24 7.80 -3.61
C PHE A 113 -5.72 6.64 -2.73
N LEU A 114 -6.99 6.26 -2.85
CA LEU A 114 -7.57 5.14 -2.12
C LEU A 114 -6.86 3.82 -2.43
N PHE A 115 -6.45 3.62 -3.69
CA PHE A 115 -5.65 2.46 -4.09
C PHE A 115 -4.30 2.42 -3.38
N HIS A 116 -3.56 3.54 -3.33
CA HIS A 116 -2.29 3.58 -2.59
C HIS A 116 -2.49 3.38 -1.09
N LEU A 117 -3.57 3.94 -0.52
CA LEU A 117 -3.93 3.75 0.88
C LEU A 117 -4.20 2.27 1.20
N ALA A 118 -5.02 1.61 0.37
CA ALA A 118 -5.25 0.17 0.49
C ALA A 118 -3.95 -0.62 0.35
N LEU A 119 -3.10 -0.24 -0.61
CA LEU A 119 -1.81 -0.90 -0.82
C LEU A 119 -0.92 -0.82 0.42
N GLY A 120 -0.78 0.37 1.01
CA GLY A 120 -0.02 0.57 2.25
C GLY A 120 -0.56 -0.27 3.39
N ALA A 121 -1.88 -0.44 3.49
CA ALA A 121 -2.50 -1.23 4.56
C ALA A 121 -2.39 -2.75 4.37
N TYR A 122 -2.36 -3.24 3.13
CA TYR A 122 -2.44 -4.67 2.82
C TYR A 122 -1.11 -5.30 2.41
N TYR A 123 -0.17 -4.53 1.86
CA TYR A 123 1.02 -5.10 1.24
C TYR A 123 1.90 -5.88 2.21
N ASP A 124 2.18 -5.35 3.40
CA ASP A 124 3.09 -6.04 4.31
C ASP A 124 2.54 -7.40 4.78
N ARG A 125 1.22 -7.55 4.88
CA ARG A 125 0.56 -8.84 5.13
C ARG A 125 0.67 -9.79 3.96
N ALA A 126 0.51 -9.28 2.73
CA ALA A 126 0.72 -10.07 1.52
C ALA A 126 2.18 -10.53 1.40
N TYR A 127 3.13 -9.67 1.78
CA TYR A 127 4.55 -9.99 1.84
C TYR A 127 4.86 -11.07 2.88
N ALA A 128 4.35 -10.94 4.11
CA ALA A 128 4.46 -11.98 5.13
C ALA A 128 3.90 -13.33 4.64
N SER A 129 2.72 -13.31 4.00
CA SER A 129 2.13 -14.51 3.42
C SER A 129 2.99 -15.12 2.31
N SER A 130 3.66 -14.30 1.49
CA SER A 130 4.59 -14.76 0.47
C SER A 130 5.82 -15.42 1.09
N LEU A 131 6.42 -14.83 2.13
CA LEU A 131 7.53 -15.43 2.86
C LEU A 131 7.14 -16.79 3.47
N ILE A 132 5.98 -16.89 4.12
CA ILE A 132 5.49 -18.17 4.67
C ILE A 132 5.33 -19.20 3.55
N SER A 133 4.80 -18.80 2.39
CA SER A 133 4.66 -19.70 1.23
C SER A 133 6.00 -20.19 0.67
N LEU A 134 7.09 -19.44 0.91
CA LEU A 134 8.45 -19.79 0.55
C LEU A 134 9.16 -20.64 1.61
N GLY A 135 8.49 -21.00 2.71
CA GLY A 135 9.05 -21.86 3.76
C GLY A 135 9.60 -21.11 4.99
N TYR A 136 9.35 -19.81 5.11
CA TYR A 136 9.64 -19.09 6.35
C TYR A 136 8.65 -19.50 7.45
N VAL A 137 9.14 -19.56 8.69
CA VAL A 137 8.37 -19.87 9.89
C VAL A 137 8.47 -18.73 10.91
N PRO A 138 7.45 -18.51 11.75
CA PRO A 138 7.56 -17.55 12.85
C PRO A 138 8.68 -17.96 13.81
N SER A 139 9.43 -16.98 14.32
CA SER A 139 10.56 -17.24 15.21
C SER A 139 10.13 -17.57 16.63
N THR A 140 8.97 -17.06 17.04
CA THR A 140 8.39 -17.26 18.38
C THR A 140 6.90 -17.60 18.30
N SER A 141 6.34 -18.13 19.38
CA SER A 141 4.88 -18.37 19.48
C SER A 141 4.07 -17.06 19.47
N GLU A 142 4.68 -15.93 19.82
CA GLU A 142 4.00 -14.63 19.82
C GLU A 142 3.91 -14.06 18.41
N ASP A 143 4.98 -14.20 17.62
CA ASP A 143 5.00 -13.92 16.18
C ASP A 143 3.88 -14.68 15.43
N GLU A 144 3.71 -15.96 15.77
CA GLU A 144 2.64 -16.80 15.22
C GLU A 144 1.24 -16.27 15.55
N LYS A 145 0.99 -15.93 16.82
CA LYS A 145 -0.29 -15.33 17.23
C LYS A 145 -0.55 -14.02 16.48
N MET A 146 0.46 -13.17 16.31
CA MET A 146 0.33 -11.90 15.59
C MET A 146 -0.04 -12.10 14.12
N LEU A 147 0.55 -13.10 13.45
CA LEU A 147 0.16 -13.49 12.08
C LEU A 147 -1.30 -13.96 12.01
N ILE A 148 -1.75 -14.77 12.97
CA ILE A 148 -3.14 -15.25 13.03
C ILE A 148 -4.11 -14.08 13.27
N LEU A 149 -3.82 -13.21 14.24
CA LEU A 149 -4.64 -12.04 14.57
C LEU A 149 -4.79 -11.08 13.39
N THR A 150 -3.73 -10.93 12.58
CA THR A 150 -3.72 -10.09 11.38
C THR A 150 -4.27 -10.78 10.12
N LYS A 151 -4.78 -12.01 10.26
CA LYS A 151 -5.37 -12.85 9.20
C LYS A 151 -4.38 -13.25 8.10
N VAL A 152 -3.10 -13.37 8.43
CA VAL A 152 -2.10 -13.99 7.54
C VAL A 152 -2.27 -15.51 7.60
N LYS A 153 -2.36 -16.17 6.44
CA LYS A 153 -2.52 -17.63 6.38
C LYS A 153 -1.20 -18.34 6.68
N ILE A 154 -1.18 -19.10 7.76
CA ILE A 154 -0.12 -20.05 8.11
C ILE A 154 -0.59 -21.43 7.59
N LYS A 155 0.27 -22.15 6.88
CA LYS A 155 -0.04 -23.48 6.32
C LYS A 155 0.09 -24.58 7.35
#